data_AF-I3TQX8-F1
#
_entry.id   AF-I3TQX8-F1
#
_cell.length_a   1.000
_cell.length_b   1.000
_cell.length_c   1.000
_cell.angle_alpha   90.00
_cell.angle_beta   90.00
_cell.angle_gamma   90.00
#
_symmetry.space_group_name_H-M   'P 1'
#
loop_
_entity.id
_entity.type
_entity.pdbx_description
1 polymer ?
#
loop_
_entity_poly.entity_id
_entity_poly.type
_entity_poly.pdbx_seq_one_letter_code
_entity_poly.pdbx_strand_id
1 'polypeptide(L)'
;MSDAWGRLAPLVYRLDPERAHGLSLFGLTSGLARLVVPPHPARPVPALGRRLWGLDFAHPLGLAAGYDKNAVAVDALFGYGFAFIEIGGVTPRPQPGNDRPRLFRLTEDRAVINRMGFNNDGLDVVAGRLAARAPHRRATGPVFANLGKNKTSEDALADYTAGLAKLGPLVDAVVVNVSSPNTPGLRDLQGRAHLSGLLGGLKAARDQGIAGKARPPILVKIAPDLDEAGLADTVDAARDAGIDGMVVANTTIARPDTLQSPHRGQTGGLSGRPLKARALALTREVFRALDGTMPIIGVGGIETADDAWDRLAAGADLLQLYSALVYEGPGLVGRIVEGLNRRIAAEGVRDVGEIVGRAA
;
A
#
# COMPACT_ATOMS: atom_id res chain seq x y z
N MET A 1 -1.26 -18.67 17.60
CA MET A 1 -0.79 -17.43 18.25
C MET A 1 -1.81 -17.03 19.29
N SER A 2 -1.37 -16.61 20.47
CA SER A 2 -2.26 -16.35 21.61
C SER A 2 -3.31 -15.29 21.29
N ASP A 3 -4.49 -15.49 21.87
CA ASP A 3 -5.68 -14.63 21.91
C ASP A 3 -5.44 -13.23 22.54
N ALA A 4 -4.18 -12.80 22.68
CA ALA A 4 -3.80 -11.53 23.29
C ALA A 4 -4.36 -10.33 22.52
N TRP A 5 -4.34 -10.38 21.19
CA TRP A 5 -4.97 -9.35 20.38
C TRP A 5 -6.50 -9.37 20.52
N GLY A 6 -7.13 -10.54 20.55
CA GLY A 6 -8.58 -10.67 20.75
C GLY A 6 -9.06 -10.01 22.05
N ARG A 7 -8.25 -10.06 23.11
CA ARG A 7 -8.53 -9.40 24.39
C ARG A 7 -8.24 -7.90 24.38
N LEU A 8 -7.21 -7.46 23.66
CA LEU A 8 -6.82 -6.04 23.58
C LEU A 8 -7.69 -5.25 22.60
N ALA A 9 -8.12 -5.87 21.51
CA ALA A 9 -8.88 -5.26 20.43
C ALA A 9 -10.11 -4.49 20.93
N PRO A 10 -11.01 -5.05 21.77
CA PRO A 10 -12.16 -4.31 22.30
C PRO A 10 -11.80 -3.00 23.02
N LEU A 11 -10.64 -2.94 23.68
CA LEU A 11 -10.17 -1.73 24.36
C LEU A 11 -9.64 -0.70 23.35
N VAL A 12 -8.84 -1.15 22.38
CA VAL A 12 -8.37 -0.32 21.26
C VAL A 12 -9.54 0.19 20.42
N TYR A 13 -10.68 -0.51 20.44
CA TYR A 13 -11.89 -0.15 19.73
C TYR A 13 -12.71 0.95 20.37
N ARG A 14 -12.43 1.27 21.64
CA ARG A 14 -13.01 2.42 22.35
C ARG A 14 -12.21 3.71 22.17
N LEU A 15 -10.99 3.62 21.62
CA LEU A 15 -10.16 4.78 21.36
C LEU A 15 -10.53 5.42 20.02
N ASP A 16 -10.41 6.75 19.94
CA ASP A 16 -10.36 7.46 18.67
C ASP A 16 -9.36 6.76 17.73
N PRO A 17 -9.73 6.44 16.48
CA PRO A 17 -8.90 5.62 15.61
C PRO A 17 -7.58 6.28 15.24
N GLU A 18 -7.50 7.62 15.20
CA GLU A 18 -6.24 8.31 14.90
C GLU A 18 -5.30 8.24 16.11
N ARG A 19 -5.82 8.38 17.33
CA ARG A 19 -5.07 8.13 18.58
C ARG A 19 -4.62 6.67 18.70
N ALA A 20 -5.50 5.71 18.40
CA ALA A 20 -5.18 4.29 18.43
C ALA A 20 -4.04 3.95 17.46
N HIS A 21 -4.05 4.54 16.27
CA HIS A 21 -2.98 4.38 15.29
C HIS A 21 -1.65 4.96 15.80
N GLY A 22 -1.68 6.16 16.39
CA GLY A 22 -0.52 6.77 17.03
C GLY A 22 0.07 5.91 18.16
N LEU A 23 -0.79 5.32 19.00
CA LEU A 23 -0.37 4.36 20.03
C LEU A 23 0.26 3.10 19.44
N SER A 24 -0.22 2.62 18.27
CA SER A 24 0.40 1.48 17.61
C SER A 24 1.83 1.81 17.15
N LEU A 25 2.05 3.00 16.56
CA LEU A 25 3.38 3.44 16.14
C LEU A 25 4.29 3.62 17.35
N PHE A 26 3.78 4.24 18.42
CA PHE A 26 4.53 4.36 19.67
C PHE A 26 4.89 2.99 20.26
N GLY A 27 3.97 2.04 20.27
CA GLY A 27 4.23 0.67 20.75
C GLY A 27 5.30 -0.03 19.93
N LEU A 28 5.31 0.17 18.61
CA LEU A 28 6.33 -0.36 17.71
C LEU A 28 7.71 0.27 17.97
N THR A 29 7.78 1.59 18.07
CA THR A 29 9.06 2.32 18.21
C THR A 29 9.66 2.23 19.61
N SER A 30 8.83 2.13 20.65
CA SER A 30 9.28 1.90 22.04
C SER A 30 9.62 0.45 22.35
N GLY A 31 9.27 -0.49 21.48
CA GLY A 31 9.41 -1.93 21.72
C GLY A 31 8.30 -2.55 22.59
N LEU A 32 7.39 -1.76 23.15
CA LEU A 32 6.27 -2.25 23.97
C LEU A 32 5.35 -3.21 23.23
N ALA A 33 5.22 -3.08 21.91
CA ALA A 33 4.44 -3.99 21.09
C ALA A 33 4.91 -5.45 21.25
N ARG A 34 6.21 -5.67 21.47
CA ARG A 34 6.81 -7.01 21.65
C ARG A 34 6.36 -7.71 22.92
N LEU A 35 5.95 -6.94 23.94
CA LEU A 35 5.42 -7.46 25.20
C LEU A 35 3.97 -7.95 25.05
N VAL A 36 3.24 -7.40 24.09
CA VAL A 36 1.84 -7.76 23.81
C VAL A 36 1.77 -8.87 22.77
N VAL A 37 2.50 -8.72 21.66
CA VAL A 37 2.58 -9.70 20.58
C VAL A 37 4.05 -9.94 20.24
N PRO A 38 4.56 -11.17 20.43
CA PRO A 38 5.93 -11.48 20.04
C PRO A 38 6.20 -11.21 18.55
N PRO A 39 7.37 -10.65 18.20
CA PRO A 39 7.80 -10.53 16.81
C PRO A 39 7.82 -11.89 16.10
N HIS A 40 7.38 -11.90 14.85
CA HIS A 40 7.43 -13.02 13.94
C HIS A 40 7.88 -12.50 12.56
N PRO A 41 9.18 -12.18 12.38
CA PRO A 41 9.67 -11.63 11.13
C PRO A 41 9.40 -12.58 9.95
N ALA A 42 9.27 -12.01 8.75
CA ALA A 42 9.05 -12.79 7.54
C ALA A 42 10.16 -13.83 7.36
N ARG A 43 9.77 -15.06 7.02
CA ARG A 43 10.69 -16.13 6.65
C ARG A 43 10.42 -16.50 5.20
N PRO A 44 11.46 -16.76 4.38
CA PRO A 44 11.27 -17.24 3.03
C PRO A 44 10.41 -18.50 3.02
N VAL A 45 9.31 -18.47 2.28
CA VAL A 45 8.49 -19.65 2.00
C VAL A 45 8.67 -19.93 0.51
N PRO A 46 9.43 -20.98 0.11
CA PRO A 46 9.85 -21.17 -1.28
C PRO A 46 8.70 -21.07 -2.30
N ALA A 47 7.57 -21.71 -2.02
CA ALA A 47 6.41 -21.70 -2.91
C ALA A 47 5.65 -20.35 -2.93
N LEU A 48 5.90 -19.45 -1.97
CA LEU A 48 5.31 -18.10 -1.94
C LEU A 48 6.29 -17.01 -2.37
N GLY A 49 7.57 -17.33 -2.51
CA GLY A 49 8.60 -16.37 -2.86
C GLY A 49 8.35 -15.74 -4.24
N ARG A 50 8.67 -14.45 -4.38
CA ARG A 50 8.57 -13.72 -5.65
C ARG A 50 9.85 -12.93 -5.89
N ARG A 51 10.22 -12.79 -7.16
CA ARG A 51 11.29 -11.90 -7.60
C ARG A 51 10.76 -10.94 -8.64
N LEU A 52 10.75 -9.65 -8.32
CA LEU A 52 10.23 -8.58 -9.18
C LEU A 52 11.16 -7.38 -9.11
N TRP A 53 11.40 -6.71 -10.23
CA TRP A 53 12.27 -5.52 -10.30
C TRP A 53 13.69 -5.75 -9.75
N GLY A 54 14.17 -7.00 -9.77
CA GLY A 54 15.45 -7.38 -9.17
C GLY A 54 15.43 -7.49 -7.63
N LEU A 55 14.27 -7.35 -6.99
CA LEU A 55 14.04 -7.51 -5.56
C LEU A 55 13.47 -8.89 -5.24
N ASP A 56 13.90 -9.47 -4.11
CA ASP A 56 13.41 -10.74 -3.61
C ASP A 56 12.41 -10.52 -2.46
N PHE A 57 11.25 -11.19 -2.54
CA PHE A 57 10.19 -11.14 -1.55
C PHE A 57 10.00 -12.53 -0.94
N ALA A 58 10.03 -12.61 0.39
CA ALA A 58 9.89 -13.87 1.13
C ALA A 58 8.52 -14.55 0.92
N HIS A 59 7.49 -13.75 0.67
CA HIS A 59 6.11 -14.10 0.34
C HIS A 59 5.42 -12.83 -0.24
N PRO A 60 4.19 -12.88 -0.79
CA PRO A 60 3.65 -11.74 -1.53
C PRO A 60 3.06 -10.63 -0.65
N LEU A 61 3.14 -10.68 0.70
CA LEU A 61 2.41 -9.74 1.56
C LEU A 61 3.28 -8.60 2.07
N GLY A 62 2.83 -7.37 1.85
CA GLY A 62 3.42 -6.15 2.40
C GLY A 62 2.43 -5.27 3.14
N LEU A 63 2.97 -4.20 3.71
CA LEU A 63 2.18 -3.14 4.36
C LEU A 63 1.85 -2.04 3.35
N ALA A 64 0.58 -1.63 3.28
CA ALA A 64 0.15 -0.55 2.39
C ALA A 64 0.57 0.83 2.93
N ALA A 65 0.75 1.81 2.02
CA ALA A 65 0.95 3.21 2.40
C ALA A 65 -0.13 3.74 3.34
N GLY A 66 0.27 4.73 4.12
CA GLY A 66 -0.57 5.47 5.05
C GLY A 66 -0.55 4.90 6.46
N TYR A 67 0.07 3.74 6.70
CA TYR A 67 0.29 3.23 8.05
C TYR A 67 1.52 3.92 8.66
N ASP A 68 2.71 3.72 8.10
CA ASP A 68 3.91 4.49 8.50
C ASP A 68 4.17 5.60 7.49
N LYS A 69 3.45 6.72 7.65
CA LYS A 69 3.57 7.89 6.75
C LYS A 69 4.95 8.53 6.75
N ASN A 70 5.70 8.31 7.83
CA ASN A 70 6.81 9.14 8.25
C ASN A 70 8.12 8.35 8.41
N ALA A 71 8.13 7.06 8.04
CA ALA A 71 9.24 6.13 8.20
C ALA A 71 9.76 6.00 9.64
N VAL A 72 8.86 6.03 10.63
CA VAL A 72 9.24 5.99 12.05
C VAL A 72 9.37 4.58 12.60
N ALA A 73 8.73 3.59 11.99
CA ALA A 73 8.58 2.25 12.54
C ALA A 73 8.95 1.12 11.54
N VAL A 74 9.59 1.44 10.41
CA VAL A 74 9.91 0.50 9.32
C VAL A 74 10.54 -0.81 9.82
N ASP A 75 11.61 -0.76 10.60
CA ASP A 75 12.29 -1.97 11.07
C ASP A 75 11.46 -2.76 12.07
N ALA A 76 10.71 -2.07 12.94
CA ALA A 76 9.80 -2.71 13.87
C ALA A 76 8.66 -3.44 13.15
N LEU A 77 8.15 -2.86 12.06
CA LEU A 77 7.10 -3.44 11.22
C LEU A 77 7.57 -4.70 10.49
N PHE A 78 8.83 -4.77 10.02
CA PHE A 78 9.40 -6.01 9.48
C PHE A 78 9.44 -7.15 10.52
N GLY A 79 9.46 -6.81 11.80
CA GLY A 79 9.33 -7.77 12.90
C GLY A 79 7.96 -8.46 12.98
N TYR A 80 6.95 -8.04 12.21
CA TYR A 80 5.59 -8.61 12.22
C TYR A 80 5.19 -9.22 10.87
N GLY A 81 6.16 -9.85 10.21
CA GLY A 81 5.90 -10.79 9.13
C GLY A 81 5.76 -10.18 7.74
N PHE A 82 5.83 -8.86 7.56
CA PHE A 82 5.75 -8.26 6.22
C PHE A 82 7.00 -8.57 5.38
N ALA A 83 6.80 -8.94 4.12
CA ALA A 83 7.89 -9.12 3.16
C ALA A 83 8.40 -7.79 2.61
N PHE A 84 7.55 -6.76 2.56
CA PHE A 84 7.89 -5.40 2.14
C PHE A 84 7.00 -4.35 2.81
N ILE A 85 7.44 -3.10 2.85
CA ILE A 85 6.72 -1.99 3.51
C ILE A 85 6.62 -0.81 2.55
N GLU A 86 5.41 -0.28 2.34
CA GLU A 86 5.21 1.01 1.67
C GLU A 86 4.96 2.11 2.73
N ILE A 87 5.88 3.07 2.84
CA ILE A 87 5.72 4.27 3.68
C ILE A 87 4.99 5.38 2.91
N GLY A 88 4.67 6.51 3.56
CA GLY A 88 4.07 7.69 2.89
C GLY A 88 2.54 7.63 2.82
N GLY A 89 1.83 8.47 2.04
CA GLY A 89 2.27 9.43 1.03
C GLY A 89 3.07 10.61 1.57
N VAL A 90 4.33 10.71 1.15
CA VAL A 90 5.27 11.78 1.52
C VAL A 90 5.14 12.92 0.53
N THR A 91 5.09 14.15 1.03
CA THR A 91 5.05 15.37 0.21
C THR A 91 6.34 16.17 0.39
N PRO A 92 6.75 17.03 -0.57
CA PRO A 92 7.95 17.85 -0.44
C PRO A 92 8.02 18.64 0.87
N ARG A 93 6.94 19.38 1.19
CA ARG A 93 6.80 20.14 2.43
C ARG A 93 6.00 19.37 3.47
N PRO A 94 6.27 19.54 4.77
CA PRO A 94 5.40 19.01 5.82
C PRO A 94 4.00 19.61 5.71
N GLN A 95 2.99 18.82 6.06
CA GLN A 95 1.62 19.33 6.18
C GLN A 95 0.84 18.57 7.25
N PRO A 96 -0.04 19.26 8.01
CA PRO A 96 -0.80 18.64 9.11
C PRO A 96 -1.91 17.71 8.63
N GLY A 97 -2.29 17.79 7.35
CA GLY A 97 -3.46 17.16 6.74
C GLY A 97 -4.75 17.97 6.92
N ASN A 98 -5.90 17.33 6.68
CA ASN A 98 -7.21 17.97 6.88
C ASN A 98 -7.61 18.00 8.37
N ASP A 99 -8.64 18.78 8.71
CA ASP A 99 -9.11 18.95 10.09
C ASP A 99 -9.68 17.66 10.69
N ARG A 100 -9.50 17.51 12.01
CA ARG A 100 -10.04 16.37 12.78
C ARG A 100 -11.50 16.63 13.20
N PRO A 101 -12.36 15.59 13.32
CA PRO A 101 -12.08 14.18 13.07
C PRO A 101 -12.08 13.83 11.57
N ARG A 102 -11.09 13.00 11.20
CA ARG A 102 -10.78 12.65 9.80
C ARG A 102 -10.51 11.16 9.56
N LEU A 103 -10.64 10.36 10.60
CA LEU A 103 -10.51 8.91 10.54
C LEU A 103 -11.66 8.31 11.33
N PHE A 104 -12.39 7.41 10.70
CA PHE A 104 -13.59 6.80 11.26
C PHE A 104 -13.50 5.29 11.09
N ARG A 105 -13.69 4.56 12.19
CA ARG A 105 -13.74 3.10 12.18
C ARG A 105 -15.18 2.66 11.99
N LEU A 106 -15.41 1.80 11.01
CA LEU A 106 -16.72 1.21 10.74
C LEU A 106 -16.64 -0.25 11.19
N THR A 107 -16.85 -0.49 12.49
CA THR A 107 -16.60 -1.79 13.13
C THR A 107 -17.53 -2.87 12.58
N GLU A 108 -18.80 -2.53 12.39
CA GLU A 108 -19.83 -3.42 11.84
C GLU A 108 -19.47 -3.91 10.44
N ASP A 109 -18.84 -3.04 9.65
CA ASP A 109 -18.49 -3.28 8.26
C ASP A 109 -17.04 -3.76 8.08
N ARG A 110 -16.26 -3.82 9.17
CA ARG A 110 -14.81 -4.07 9.14
C ARG A 110 -14.09 -3.18 8.13
N ALA A 111 -14.41 -1.89 8.23
CA ALA A 111 -14.02 -0.87 7.27
C ALA A 111 -13.47 0.38 7.95
N VAL A 112 -12.89 1.27 7.16
CA VAL A 112 -12.40 2.57 7.62
C VAL A 112 -12.74 3.62 6.58
N ILE A 113 -13.33 4.73 7.02
CA ILE A 113 -13.46 5.95 6.21
C ILE A 113 -12.41 6.95 6.70
N ASN A 114 -11.66 7.54 5.77
CA ASN A 114 -10.66 8.55 6.11
C ASN A 114 -10.61 9.71 5.13
N ARG A 115 -10.30 10.89 5.66
CA ARG A 115 -10.06 12.13 4.93
C ARG A 115 -8.76 12.80 5.36
N MET A 116 -7.67 12.03 5.47
CA MET A 116 -6.42 12.49 6.10
C MET A 116 -5.73 13.65 5.37
N GLY A 117 -5.70 13.64 4.02
CA GLY A 117 -5.08 14.69 3.20
C GLY A 117 -3.55 14.76 3.32
N PHE A 118 -2.86 13.62 3.15
CA PHE A 118 -1.38 13.51 3.22
C PHE A 118 -0.74 14.20 4.43
N ASN A 119 -1.20 13.95 5.66
CA ASN A 119 -0.48 14.44 6.84
C ASN A 119 0.87 13.73 6.99
N ASN A 120 1.98 14.47 6.92
CA ASN A 120 3.33 13.94 7.00
C ASN A 120 4.34 15.02 7.40
N ASP A 121 5.54 14.59 7.81
CA ASP A 121 6.60 15.47 8.32
C ASP A 121 7.46 16.10 7.22
N GLY A 122 7.11 15.87 5.95
CA GLY A 122 7.82 16.40 4.79
C GLY A 122 9.01 15.53 4.38
N LEU A 123 9.47 15.82 3.17
CA LEU A 123 10.45 15.02 2.46
C LEU A 123 11.81 14.94 3.18
N ASP A 124 12.31 16.06 3.71
CA ASP A 124 13.61 16.10 4.37
C ASP A 124 13.66 15.26 5.66
N VAL A 125 12.60 15.31 6.46
CA VAL A 125 12.52 14.56 7.71
C VAL A 125 12.45 13.06 7.42
N VAL A 126 11.62 12.65 6.44
CA VAL A 126 11.50 11.25 6.05
C VAL A 126 12.80 10.72 5.44
N ALA A 127 13.48 11.52 4.62
CA ALA A 127 14.79 11.17 4.06
C ALA A 127 15.83 10.95 5.17
N GLY A 128 15.87 11.81 6.18
CA GLY A 128 16.77 11.67 7.33
C GLY A 128 16.55 10.34 8.08
N ARG A 129 15.30 9.96 8.32
CA ARG A 129 14.94 8.68 8.96
C ARG A 129 15.34 7.47 8.11
N LEU A 130 15.08 7.52 6.80
CA LEU A 130 15.46 6.44 5.89
C LEU A 130 16.98 6.31 5.71
N ALA A 131 17.72 7.42 5.78
CA ALA A 131 19.18 7.43 5.75
C ALA A 131 19.76 6.80 7.03
N ALA A 132 19.21 7.14 8.21
CA ALA A 132 19.60 6.52 9.47
C ALA A 132 19.38 4.99 9.48
N ARG A 133 18.47 4.48 8.65
CA ARG A 133 18.20 3.04 8.48
C ARG A 133 19.23 2.30 7.62
N ALA A 134 20.16 2.99 6.96
CA ALA A 134 21.10 2.37 6.01
C ALA A 134 21.83 1.10 6.54
N PRO A 135 22.27 1.03 7.81
CA PRO A 135 22.88 -0.18 8.37
C PRO A 135 21.96 -1.40 8.42
N HIS A 136 20.64 -1.20 8.57
CA HIS A 136 19.64 -2.26 8.72
C HIS A 136 18.99 -2.69 7.41
N ARG A 137 19.24 -1.96 6.31
CA ARG A 137 18.64 -2.25 4.99
C ARG A 137 18.86 -3.68 4.53
N ARG A 138 20.07 -4.20 4.69
CA ARG A 138 20.42 -5.56 4.25
C ARG A 138 19.83 -6.67 5.13
N ALA A 139 19.41 -6.33 6.35
CA ALA A 139 18.87 -7.28 7.32
C ALA A 139 17.33 -7.35 7.30
N THR A 140 16.68 -6.55 6.46
CA THR A 140 15.22 -6.42 6.37
C THR A 140 14.75 -6.53 4.92
N GLY A 141 13.44 -6.45 4.67
CA GLY A 141 12.87 -6.54 3.32
C GLY A 141 12.84 -5.21 2.56
N PRO A 142 12.33 -5.20 1.31
CA PRO A 142 12.20 -3.99 0.50
C PRO A 142 11.30 -2.92 1.12
N VAL A 143 11.70 -1.66 0.99
CA VAL A 143 10.94 -0.49 1.43
C VAL A 143 10.57 0.37 0.23
N PHE A 144 9.29 0.69 0.10
CA PHE A 144 8.76 1.52 -0.98
C PHE A 144 8.38 2.90 -0.43
N ALA A 145 8.65 3.97 -1.19
CA ALA A 145 8.16 5.31 -0.88
C ALA A 145 6.92 5.65 -1.69
N ASN A 146 5.77 5.81 -1.05
CA ASN A 146 4.62 6.44 -1.65
C ASN A 146 4.81 7.96 -1.67
N LEU A 147 4.81 8.56 -2.85
CA LEU A 147 4.96 9.99 -3.06
C LEU A 147 3.60 10.63 -3.33
N GLY A 148 3.41 11.85 -2.85
CA GLY A 148 2.24 12.67 -3.12
C GLY A 148 2.60 14.14 -3.35
N LYS A 149 1.63 14.88 -3.89
CA LYS A 149 1.68 16.33 -4.05
C LYS A 149 1.23 17.05 -2.77
N ASN A 150 1.89 18.15 -2.41
CA ASN A 150 1.40 19.06 -1.38
C ASN A 150 0.03 19.64 -1.77
N LYS A 151 -0.86 19.84 -0.79
CA LYS A 151 -2.25 20.28 -1.05
C LYS A 151 -2.34 21.59 -1.85
N THR A 152 -1.41 22.51 -1.62
CA THR A 152 -1.36 23.84 -2.23
C THR A 152 -0.41 23.95 -3.42
N SER A 153 0.29 22.87 -3.79
CA SER A 153 1.20 22.89 -4.94
C SER A 153 0.40 22.90 -6.24
N GLU A 154 0.77 23.72 -7.23
CA GLU A 154 0.15 23.72 -8.55
C GLU A 154 0.88 22.77 -9.52
N ASP A 155 2.19 22.59 -9.32
CA ASP A 155 3.02 21.73 -10.14
C ASP A 155 3.18 20.34 -9.48
N ALA A 156 2.33 19.42 -9.92
CA ALA A 156 2.40 18.03 -9.48
C ALA A 156 3.76 17.40 -9.83
N LEU A 157 4.25 17.59 -11.06
CA LEU A 157 5.46 16.94 -11.53
C LEU A 157 6.68 17.39 -10.72
N ALA A 158 6.78 18.68 -10.37
CA ALA A 158 7.84 19.18 -9.50
C ALA A 158 7.82 18.49 -8.12
N ASP A 159 6.65 18.32 -7.51
CA ASP A 159 6.53 17.67 -6.21
C ASP A 159 6.97 16.19 -6.26
N TYR A 160 6.50 15.44 -7.27
CA TYR A 160 6.86 14.04 -7.41
C TYR A 160 8.34 13.85 -7.77
N THR A 161 8.91 14.69 -8.65
CA THR A 161 10.33 14.61 -9.03
C THR A 161 11.25 15.00 -7.88
N ALA A 162 10.87 15.97 -7.05
CA ALA A 162 11.58 16.27 -5.80
C ALA A 162 11.57 15.05 -4.86
N GLY A 163 10.40 14.42 -4.69
CA GLY A 163 10.25 13.20 -3.89
C GLY A 163 11.13 12.06 -4.39
N LEU A 164 11.11 11.81 -5.70
CA LEU A 164 11.91 10.79 -6.37
C LEU A 164 13.41 11.05 -6.21
N ALA A 165 13.86 12.28 -6.46
CA ALA A 165 15.28 12.62 -6.36
C ALA A 165 15.84 12.43 -4.95
N LYS A 166 15.05 12.78 -3.92
CA LYS A 166 15.49 12.68 -2.52
C LYS A 166 15.35 11.26 -1.95
N LEU A 167 14.22 10.60 -2.18
CA LEU A 167 13.95 9.29 -1.57
C LEU A 167 14.39 8.12 -2.43
N GLY A 168 14.45 8.26 -3.75
CA GLY A 168 14.79 7.17 -4.67
C GLY A 168 16.07 6.42 -4.30
N PRO A 169 17.21 7.10 -4.02
CA PRO A 169 18.44 6.45 -3.55
C PRO A 169 18.34 5.77 -2.18
N LEU A 170 17.24 6.05 -1.44
CA LEU A 170 16.95 5.56 -0.10
C LEU A 170 15.78 4.56 -0.09
N VAL A 171 15.29 4.07 -1.22
CA VAL A 171 14.21 3.08 -1.22
C VAL A 171 14.40 2.07 -2.35
N ASP A 172 13.67 0.97 -2.25
CA ASP A 172 13.74 -0.13 -3.20
C ASP A 172 12.68 0.01 -4.31
N ALA A 173 11.64 0.83 -4.10
CA ALA A 173 10.69 1.26 -5.13
C ALA A 173 10.05 2.60 -4.79
N VAL A 174 9.50 3.28 -5.80
CA VAL A 174 8.73 4.51 -5.63
C VAL A 174 7.32 4.29 -6.16
N VAL A 175 6.31 4.74 -5.41
CA VAL A 175 4.89 4.66 -5.78
C VAL A 175 4.32 6.07 -5.94
N VAL A 176 3.91 6.42 -7.16
CA VAL A 176 3.29 7.69 -7.51
C VAL A 176 1.80 7.62 -7.18
N ASN A 177 1.36 8.39 -6.19
CA ASN A 177 -0.02 8.36 -5.73
C ASN A 177 -0.86 9.44 -6.40
N VAL A 178 -1.67 9.05 -7.38
CA VAL A 178 -2.62 9.91 -8.10
C VAL A 178 -4.08 9.63 -7.71
N SER A 179 -4.32 8.90 -6.62
CA SER A 179 -5.61 8.24 -6.36
C SER A 179 -6.26 8.59 -5.02
N SER A 180 -5.60 9.37 -4.17
CA SER A 180 -6.19 9.83 -2.91
C SER A 180 -7.45 10.68 -3.16
N PRO A 181 -8.62 10.33 -2.60
CA PRO A 181 -9.82 11.17 -2.67
C PRO A 181 -9.75 12.40 -1.76
N ASN A 182 -8.69 12.54 -0.98
CA ASN A 182 -8.61 13.48 0.15
C ASN A 182 -7.79 14.74 -0.15
N THR A 183 -7.23 14.81 -1.36
CA THR A 183 -6.49 15.95 -1.89
C THR A 183 -7.26 16.45 -3.12
N PRO A 184 -7.88 17.65 -3.07
CA PRO A 184 -8.66 18.17 -4.18
C PRO A 184 -7.87 18.16 -5.49
N GLY A 185 -8.54 17.76 -6.59
CA GLY A 185 -7.97 17.70 -7.94
C GLY A 185 -6.92 16.61 -8.17
N LEU A 186 -6.54 15.82 -7.15
CA LEU A 186 -5.48 14.82 -7.34
C LEU A 186 -5.89 13.68 -8.28
N ARG A 187 -7.16 13.26 -8.23
CA ARG A 187 -7.68 12.19 -9.08
C ARG A 187 -7.81 12.60 -10.55
N ASP A 188 -7.88 13.90 -10.83
CA ASP A 188 -7.94 14.45 -12.18
C ASP A 188 -6.60 14.20 -12.92
N LEU A 189 -5.51 13.97 -12.18
CA LEU A 189 -4.23 13.53 -12.73
C LEU A 189 -4.28 12.15 -13.39
N GLN A 190 -5.35 11.36 -13.18
CA GLN A 190 -5.53 10.07 -13.85
C GLN A 190 -6.10 10.21 -15.27
N GLY A 191 -6.48 11.41 -15.70
CA GLY A 191 -6.82 11.66 -17.11
C GLY A 191 -5.59 11.46 -18.01
N ARG A 192 -5.77 10.84 -19.18
CA ARG A 192 -4.68 10.38 -20.06
C ARG A 192 -3.53 11.38 -20.21
N ALA A 193 -3.83 12.59 -20.66
CA ALA A 193 -2.80 13.61 -20.94
C ALA A 193 -1.99 13.99 -19.69
N HIS A 194 -2.65 14.20 -18.55
CA HIS A 194 -1.99 14.54 -17.30
C HIS A 194 -1.13 13.38 -16.79
N LEU A 195 -1.66 12.16 -16.83
CA LEU A 195 -0.94 11.00 -16.34
C LEU A 195 0.29 10.68 -17.20
N SER A 196 0.15 10.71 -18.53
CA SER A 196 1.27 10.51 -19.46
C SER A 196 2.37 11.53 -19.24
N GLY A 197 2.02 12.83 -19.10
CA GLY A 197 3.00 13.89 -18.82
C GLY A 197 3.70 13.69 -17.48
N LEU A 198 2.95 13.35 -16.43
CA LEU A 198 3.49 13.11 -15.10
C LEU A 198 4.45 11.90 -15.07
N LEU A 199 4.01 10.75 -15.59
CA LEU A 199 4.79 9.52 -15.56
C LEU A 199 6.01 9.60 -16.48
N GLY A 200 5.85 10.19 -17.67
CA GLY A 200 6.97 10.43 -18.60
C GLY A 200 8.03 11.35 -17.99
N GLY A 201 7.60 12.46 -17.37
CA GLY A 201 8.51 13.36 -16.65
C GLY A 201 9.24 12.68 -15.49
N LEU A 202 8.56 11.85 -14.72
CA LEU A 202 9.16 11.09 -13.63
C LEU A 202 10.18 10.05 -14.10
N LYS A 203 9.87 9.33 -15.18
CA LYS A 203 10.81 8.38 -15.79
C LYS A 203 12.06 9.10 -16.28
N ALA A 204 11.91 10.21 -16.98
CA ALA A 204 13.03 11.03 -17.42
C ALA A 204 13.88 11.52 -16.24
N ALA A 205 13.24 12.03 -15.18
CA ALA A 205 13.92 12.49 -13.97
C ALA A 205 14.68 11.35 -13.25
N ARG A 206 14.11 10.15 -13.18
CA ARG A 206 14.81 8.97 -12.63
C ARG A 206 16.03 8.62 -13.47
N ASP A 207 15.83 8.49 -14.78
CA ASP A 207 16.84 7.94 -15.68
C ASP A 207 18.04 8.90 -15.83
N GLN A 208 17.80 10.21 -15.73
CA GLN A 208 18.83 11.26 -15.75
C GLN A 208 19.42 11.55 -14.36
N GLY A 209 18.60 11.59 -13.32
CA GLY A 209 18.97 12.09 -11.98
C GLY A 209 19.48 11.03 -11.01
N ILE A 210 19.25 9.74 -11.29
CA ILE A 210 19.64 8.63 -10.42
C ILE A 210 20.51 7.65 -11.20
N ALA A 211 21.72 7.38 -10.72
CA ALA A 211 22.70 6.55 -11.42
C ALA A 211 22.66 5.07 -10.98
N GLY A 212 22.90 4.17 -11.94
CA GLY A 212 23.21 2.75 -11.69
C GLY A 212 22.12 1.97 -10.95
N LYS A 213 22.55 1.06 -10.06
CA LYS A 213 21.67 0.16 -9.29
C LYS A 213 20.77 0.88 -8.27
N ALA A 214 20.92 2.20 -8.11
CA ALA A 214 20.08 3.00 -7.22
C ALA A 214 18.77 3.45 -7.87
N ARG A 215 18.52 3.15 -9.16
CA ARG A 215 17.28 3.52 -9.87
C ARG A 215 16.11 2.66 -9.37
N PRO A 216 15.18 3.20 -8.58
CA PRO A 216 14.04 2.42 -8.12
C PRO A 216 13.03 2.21 -9.26
N PRO A 217 12.35 1.05 -9.33
CA PRO A 217 11.13 0.92 -10.12
C PRO A 217 10.12 1.98 -9.68
N ILE A 218 9.43 2.57 -10.66
CA ILE A 218 8.35 3.53 -10.46
C ILE A 218 7.03 2.81 -10.71
N LEU A 219 6.16 2.82 -9.72
CA LEU A 219 4.81 2.30 -9.81
C LEU A 219 3.79 3.44 -9.75
N VAL A 220 2.60 3.24 -10.31
CA VAL A 220 1.47 4.18 -10.15
C VAL A 220 0.37 3.54 -9.31
N LYS A 221 -0.18 4.28 -8.34
CA LYS A 221 -1.31 3.83 -7.51
C LYS A 221 -2.60 4.47 -7.97
N ILE A 222 -3.55 3.64 -8.39
CA ILE A 222 -4.79 4.08 -9.04
C ILE A 222 -6.01 4.02 -8.11
N ALA A 223 -7.05 4.79 -8.43
CA ALA A 223 -8.30 4.79 -7.70
C ALA A 223 -9.18 3.61 -8.13
N PRO A 224 -10.01 3.06 -7.24
CA PRO A 224 -10.99 2.04 -7.61
C PRO A 224 -12.20 2.62 -8.36
N ASP A 225 -12.34 3.95 -8.38
CA ASP A 225 -13.52 4.66 -8.87
C ASP A 225 -13.29 5.16 -10.32
N LEU A 226 -12.77 4.29 -11.18
CA LEU A 226 -12.59 4.53 -12.62
C LEU A 226 -13.68 3.81 -13.40
N ASP A 227 -14.21 4.46 -14.44
CA ASP A 227 -15.01 3.81 -15.47
C ASP A 227 -14.09 3.09 -16.49
N GLU A 228 -14.69 2.45 -17.48
CA GLU A 228 -13.95 1.66 -18.49
C GLU A 228 -12.96 2.50 -19.28
N ALA A 229 -13.38 3.70 -19.72
CA ALA A 229 -12.53 4.62 -20.47
C ALA A 229 -11.39 5.16 -19.60
N GLY A 230 -11.67 5.60 -18.38
CA GLY A 230 -10.66 6.08 -17.45
C GLY A 230 -9.65 5.01 -17.04
N LEU A 231 -10.08 3.75 -16.94
CA LEU A 231 -9.18 2.62 -16.74
C LEU A 231 -8.26 2.41 -17.95
N ALA A 232 -8.82 2.35 -19.16
CA ALA A 232 -8.04 2.18 -20.39
C ALA A 232 -7.00 3.30 -20.54
N ASP A 233 -7.40 4.55 -20.35
CA ASP A 233 -6.51 5.71 -20.39
C ASP A 233 -5.39 5.63 -19.34
N THR A 234 -5.71 5.15 -18.14
CA THR A 234 -4.73 5.01 -17.05
C THR A 234 -3.69 3.92 -17.38
N VAL A 235 -4.15 2.79 -17.92
CA VAL A 235 -3.28 1.66 -18.30
C VAL A 235 -2.40 2.04 -19.50
N ASP A 236 -2.97 2.68 -20.51
CA ASP A 236 -2.22 3.16 -21.68
C ASP A 236 -1.16 4.17 -21.26
N ALA A 237 -1.51 5.16 -20.43
CA ALA A 237 -0.54 6.15 -19.96
C ALA A 237 0.61 5.52 -19.17
N ALA A 238 0.33 4.49 -18.36
CA ALA A 238 1.36 3.73 -17.66
C ALA A 238 2.26 2.95 -18.63
N ARG A 239 1.67 2.27 -19.62
CA ARG A 239 2.39 1.49 -20.64
C ARG A 239 3.26 2.39 -21.52
N ASP A 240 2.70 3.48 -22.04
CA ASP A 240 3.38 4.45 -22.91
C ASP A 240 4.54 5.13 -22.19
N ALA A 241 4.34 5.48 -20.90
CA ALA A 241 5.41 6.01 -20.08
C ALA A 241 6.45 4.95 -19.71
N GLY A 242 6.18 3.65 -19.87
CA GLY A 242 7.07 2.57 -19.51
C GLY A 242 7.40 2.55 -18.01
N ILE A 243 6.40 2.76 -17.16
CA ILE A 243 6.55 2.55 -15.71
C ILE A 243 6.62 1.06 -15.37
N ASP A 244 7.06 0.73 -14.17
CA ASP A 244 7.50 -0.62 -13.83
C ASP A 244 6.41 -1.48 -13.17
N GLY A 245 5.30 -0.88 -12.73
CA GLY A 245 4.19 -1.61 -12.09
C GLY A 245 3.00 -0.74 -11.70
N MET A 246 1.92 -1.38 -11.25
CA MET A 246 0.72 -0.70 -10.77
C MET A 246 0.30 -1.16 -9.37
N VAL A 247 -0.24 -0.26 -8.57
CA VAL A 247 -0.83 -0.56 -7.25
C VAL A 247 -2.35 -0.38 -7.32
N VAL A 248 -3.08 -1.48 -7.14
CA VAL A 248 -4.51 -1.62 -7.41
C VAL A 248 -5.24 -2.14 -6.17
N ALA A 249 -5.88 -1.31 -5.34
CA ALA A 249 -6.13 0.12 -5.55
C ALA A 249 -6.14 0.92 -4.24
N ASN A 250 -6.33 2.22 -4.37
CA ASN A 250 -6.60 3.11 -3.25
C ASN A 250 -8.03 2.93 -2.69
N THR A 251 -8.41 3.76 -1.72
CA THR A 251 -9.75 3.80 -1.13
C THR A 251 -10.82 4.28 -2.12
N THR A 252 -12.07 3.84 -1.93
CA THR A 252 -13.22 4.21 -2.79
C THR A 252 -14.04 5.36 -2.20
N ILE A 253 -14.62 6.20 -3.05
CA ILE A 253 -15.65 7.17 -2.61
C ILE A 253 -17.06 6.58 -2.59
N ALA A 254 -17.25 5.40 -3.17
CA ALA A 254 -18.54 4.71 -3.15
C ALA A 254 -18.98 4.43 -1.70
N ARG A 255 -20.30 4.45 -1.50
CA ARG A 255 -20.96 4.12 -0.24
C ARG A 255 -22.05 3.11 -0.52
N PRO A 256 -21.74 1.80 -0.46
CA PRO A 256 -22.76 0.78 -0.64
C PRO A 256 -23.86 0.92 0.41
N ASP A 257 -25.12 0.73 0.02
CA ASP A 257 -26.26 0.79 0.94
C ASP A 257 -26.24 -0.33 1.99
N THR A 258 -25.37 -1.32 1.81
CA THR A 258 -25.12 -2.41 2.76
C THR A 258 -24.31 -1.99 3.99
N LEU A 259 -23.72 -0.78 4.00
CA LEU A 259 -22.96 -0.29 5.16
C LEU A 259 -23.87 -0.09 6.39
N GLN A 260 -23.48 -0.70 7.52
CA GLN A 260 -24.26 -0.68 8.75
C GLN A 260 -23.80 0.41 9.72
N SER A 261 -22.51 0.72 9.74
CA SER A 261 -21.93 1.60 10.75
C SER A 261 -22.60 2.98 10.81
N PRO A 262 -22.74 3.60 12.00
CA PRO A 262 -23.22 4.98 12.12
C PRO A 262 -22.31 6.00 11.40
N HIS A 263 -21.05 5.64 11.13
CA HIS A 263 -20.11 6.48 10.40
C HIS A 263 -20.22 6.36 8.86
N ARG A 264 -21.15 5.57 8.32
CA ARG A 264 -21.28 5.33 6.86
C ARG A 264 -21.41 6.60 6.01
N GLY A 265 -22.02 7.66 6.56
CA GLY A 265 -22.20 8.95 5.89
C GLY A 265 -20.98 9.87 5.89
N GLN A 266 -19.85 9.48 6.48
CA GLN A 266 -18.65 10.32 6.50
C GLN A 266 -18.01 10.46 5.10
N THR A 267 -17.49 11.65 4.80
CA THR A 267 -16.78 11.92 3.54
C THR A 267 -15.35 11.35 3.56
N GLY A 268 -14.75 11.23 2.37
CA GLY A 268 -13.40 10.70 2.18
C GLY A 268 -13.41 9.28 1.61
N GLY A 269 -12.27 8.60 1.72
CA GLY A 269 -12.08 7.26 1.18
C GLY A 269 -12.49 6.13 2.12
N LEU A 270 -13.34 5.22 1.64
CA LEU A 270 -13.72 3.96 2.27
C LEU A 270 -12.72 2.85 1.91
N SER A 271 -12.32 2.08 2.91
CA SER A 271 -11.42 0.92 2.78
C SER A 271 -11.91 -0.25 3.63
N GLY A 272 -11.26 -1.40 3.50
CA GLY A 272 -11.62 -2.62 4.23
C GLY A 272 -12.57 -3.51 3.45
N ARG A 273 -13.34 -4.34 4.16
CA ARG A 273 -14.18 -5.38 3.56
C ARG A 273 -15.12 -4.90 2.44
N PRO A 274 -15.80 -3.74 2.53
CA PRO A 274 -16.67 -3.27 1.46
C PRO A 274 -15.95 -3.00 0.13
N LEU A 275 -14.63 -2.74 0.16
CA LEU A 275 -13.82 -2.50 -1.04
C LEU A 275 -13.36 -3.81 -1.72
N LYS A 276 -13.47 -4.96 -1.03
CA LYS A 276 -12.92 -6.25 -1.48
C LYS A 276 -13.33 -6.61 -2.91
N ALA A 277 -14.63 -6.62 -3.18
CA ALA A 277 -15.18 -7.03 -4.47
C ALA A 277 -14.74 -6.10 -5.60
N ARG A 278 -14.88 -4.78 -5.42
CA ARG A 278 -14.46 -3.79 -6.44
C ARG A 278 -12.97 -3.87 -6.72
N ALA A 279 -12.15 -3.95 -5.67
CA ALA A 279 -10.71 -4.03 -5.84
C ALA A 279 -10.31 -5.33 -6.55
N LEU A 280 -10.96 -6.46 -6.26
CA LEU A 280 -10.71 -7.73 -6.95
C LEU A 280 -11.05 -7.65 -8.44
N ALA A 281 -12.22 -7.09 -8.76
CA ALA A 281 -12.62 -6.84 -10.14
C ALA A 281 -11.61 -5.94 -10.87
N LEU A 282 -11.21 -4.82 -10.24
CA LEU A 282 -10.25 -3.90 -10.83
C LEU A 282 -8.88 -4.54 -11.06
N THR A 283 -8.39 -5.38 -10.14
CA THR A 283 -7.14 -6.12 -10.34
C THR A 283 -7.21 -6.98 -11.60
N ARG A 284 -8.34 -7.68 -11.81
CA ARG A 284 -8.57 -8.48 -13.02
C ARG A 284 -8.62 -7.63 -14.29
N GLU A 285 -9.37 -6.53 -14.25
CA GLU A 285 -9.50 -5.59 -15.36
C GLU A 285 -8.12 -5.01 -15.77
N VAL A 286 -7.33 -4.57 -14.78
CA VAL A 286 -5.97 -4.05 -15.00
C VAL A 286 -5.04 -5.14 -15.54
N PHE A 287 -5.08 -6.36 -14.98
CA PHE A 287 -4.24 -7.47 -15.47
C PHE A 287 -4.52 -7.79 -16.94
N ARG A 288 -5.80 -7.87 -17.33
CA ARG A 288 -6.21 -8.07 -18.73
C ARG A 288 -5.73 -6.93 -19.61
N ALA A 289 -5.95 -5.68 -19.20
CA ALA A 289 -5.55 -4.51 -19.97
C ALA A 289 -4.03 -4.39 -20.14
N LEU A 290 -3.24 -4.96 -19.22
CA LEU A 290 -1.78 -5.04 -19.30
C LEU A 290 -1.25 -6.30 -19.99
N ASP A 291 -2.14 -7.18 -20.48
CA ASP A 291 -1.79 -8.49 -21.07
C ASP A 291 -0.89 -9.34 -20.13
N GLY A 292 -1.01 -9.15 -18.81
CA GLY A 292 -0.18 -9.80 -17.80
C GLY A 292 1.31 -9.45 -17.83
N THR A 293 1.72 -8.40 -18.56
CA THR A 293 3.15 -8.09 -18.80
C THR A 293 3.79 -7.19 -17.74
N MET A 294 2.99 -6.43 -16.99
CA MET A 294 3.45 -5.49 -15.98
C MET A 294 3.01 -5.94 -14.58
N PRO A 295 3.92 -6.01 -13.59
CA PRO A 295 3.57 -6.47 -12.25
C PRO A 295 2.52 -5.61 -11.54
N ILE A 296 1.62 -6.28 -10.81
CA ILE A 296 0.54 -5.63 -10.06
C ILE A 296 0.66 -5.90 -8.56
N ILE A 297 0.51 -4.84 -7.75
CA ILE A 297 0.32 -4.94 -6.31
C ILE A 297 -1.17 -4.80 -5.98
N GLY A 298 -1.81 -5.88 -5.53
CA GLY A 298 -3.21 -5.93 -5.13
C GLY A 298 -3.46 -5.40 -3.71
N VAL A 299 -4.39 -4.46 -3.57
CA VAL A 299 -4.73 -3.81 -2.30
C VAL A 299 -6.24 -3.62 -2.19
N GLY A 300 -6.78 -3.82 -0.98
CA GLY A 300 -8.17 -3.51 -0.66
C GLY A 300 -8.98 -4.73 -0.22
N GLY A 301 -9.34 -4.76 1.05
CA GLY A 301 -10.26 -5.74 1.61
C GLY A 301 -9.71 -7.16 1.79
N ILE A 302 -8.39 -7.37 1.73
CA ILE A 302 -7.76 -8.68 1.96
C ILE A 302 -7.72 -8.96 3.47
N GLU A 303 -8.48 -9.96 3.93
CA GLU A 303 -8.58 -10.31 5.35
C GLU A 303 -8.19 -11.77 5.64
N THR A 304 -8.13 -12.61 4.60
CA THR A 304 -7.94 -14.06 4.72
C THR A 304 -6.95 -14.59 3.68
N ALA A 305 -6.55 -15.86 3.83
CA ALA A 305 -5.77 -16.57 2.83
C ALA A 305 -6.52 -16.74 1.50
N ASP A 306 -7.84 -16.93 1.55
CA ASP A 306 -8.67 -17.04 0.34
C ASP A 306 -8.78 -15.69 -0.38
N ASP A 307 -8.94 -14.58 0.35
CA ASP A 307 -8.92 -13.25 -0.28
C ASP A 307 -7.57 -12.96 -0.97
N ALA A 308 -6.48 -13.38 -0.33
CA ALA A 308 -5.14 -13.24 -0.89
C ALA A 308 -4.96 -14.12 -2.12
N TRP A 309 -5.42 -15.37 -2.06
CA TRP A 309 -5.42 -16.29 -3.20
C TRP A 309 -6.20 -15.71 -4.38
N ASP A 310 -7.43 -15.27 -4.14
CA ASP A 310 -8.31 -14.72 -5.18
C ASP A 310 -7.68 -13.48 -5.82
N ARG A 311 -6.99 -12.66 -5.03
CA ARG A 311 -6.30 -11.48 -5.56
C ARG A 311 -5.09 -11.84 -6.41
N LEU A 312 -4.31 -12.85 -6.02
CA LEU A 312 -3.22 -13.39 -6.84
C LEU A 312 -3.78 -14.01 -8.12
N ALA A 313 -4.83 -14.84 -8.01
CA ALA A 313 -5.54 -15.45 -9.12
C ALA A 313 -6.13 -14.43 -10.11
N ALA A 314 -6.51 -13.25 -9.64
CA ALA A 314 -6.95 -12.14 -10.49
C ALA A 314 -5.82 -11.40 -11.22
N GLY A 315 -4.55 -11.70 -10.91
CA GLY A 315 -3.39 -11.13 -11.61
C GLY A 315 -2.45 -10.28 -10.77
N ALA A 316 -2.65 -10.17 -9.45
CA ALA A 316 -1.66 -9.51 -8.60
C ALA A 316 -0.43 -10.42 -8.38
N ASP A 317 0.77 -9.83 -8.38
CA ASP A 317 2.01 -10.52 -8.01
C ASP A 317 2.34 -10.35 -6.52
N LEU A 318 2.04 -9.18 -5.98
CA LEU A 318 2.21 -8.83 -4.58
C LEU A 318 0.90 -8.27 -4.03
N LEU A 319 0.76 -8.23 -2.71
CA LEU A 319 -0.44 -7.80 -2.01
C LEU A 319 -0.08 -6.86 -0.87
N GLN A 320 -0.99 -5.95 -0.52
CA GLN A 320 -0.83 -5.12 0.67
C GLN A 320 -2.01 -5.15 1.61
N LEU A 321 -1.70 -5.09 2.91
CA LEU A 321 -2.68 -5.04 3.99
C LEU A 321 -2.70 -3.66 4.65
N TYR A 322 -3.90 -3.24 5.07
CA TYR A 322 -4.08 -2.10 5.97
C TYR A 322 -5.27 -2.35 6.90
N SER A 323 -6.51 -2.15 6.43
CA SER A 323 -7.69 -2.10 7.29
C SER A 323 -7.88 -3.39 8.08
N ALA A 324 -7.57 -4.53 7.48
CA ALA A 324 -7.63 -5.83 8.14
C ALA A 324 -6.72 -5.91 9.38
N LEU A 325 -5.56 -5.24 9.41
CA LEU A 325 -4.66 -5.23 10.58
C LEU A 325 -5.31 -4.59 11.81
N VAL A 326 -6.21 -3.62 11.60
CA VAL A 326 -6.98 -2.98 12.69
C VAL A 326 -7.89 -4.01 13.38
N TYR A 327 -8.41 -4.96 12.61
CA TYR A 327 -9.38 -5.95 13.08
C TYR A 327 -8.70 -7.23 13.56
N GLU A 328 -7.79 -7.75 12.75
CA GLU A 328 -7.15 -9.05 12.89
C GLU A 328 -5.84 -9.01 13.70
N GLY A 329 -5.30 -7.82 13.88
CA GLY A 329 -4.08 -7.56 14.63
C GLY A 329 -2.79 -7.97 13.89
N PRO A 330 -1.65 -7.83 14.57
CA PRO A 330 -0.32 -8.05 13.98
C PRO A 330 -0.08 -9.48 13.51
N GLY A 331 -0.82 -10.46 14.03
CA GLY A 331 -0.70 -11.85 13.59
C GLY A 331 -1.31 -12.17 12.22
N LEU A 332 -2.03 -11.22 11.61
CA LEU A 332 -2.73 -11.45 10.34
C LEU A 332 -1.80 -11.96 9.23
N VAL A 333 -0.61 -11.35 9.11
CA VAL A 333 0.33 -11.66 8.02
C VAL A 333 0.74 -13.13 8.06
N GLY A 334 1.16 -13.62 9.23
CA GLY A 334 1.51 -15.03 9.42
C GLY A 334 0.36 -15.98 9.10
N ARG A 335 -0.89 -15.65 9.49
CA ARG A 335 -2.07 -16.48 9.19
C ARG A 335 -2.34 -16.59 7.69
N ILE A 336 -2.24 -15.48 6.95
CA ILE A 336 -2.45 -15.49 5.50
C ILE A 336 -1.33 -16.26 4.80
N VAL A 337 -0.07 -16.05 5.17
CA VAL A 337 1.09 -16.76 4.60
C VAL A 337 0.96 -18.27 4.83
N GLU A 338 0.64 -18.69 6.06
CA GLU A 338 0.45 -20.11 6.39
C GLU A 338 -0.73 -20.73 5.63
N GLY A 339 -1.84 -19.99 5.50
CA GLY A 339 -3.00 -20.43 4.74
C GLY A 339 -2.72 -20.57 3.24
N LEU A 340 -2.01 -19.60 2.64
CA LEU A 340 -1.59 -19.67 1.24
C LEU A 340 -0.67 -20.87 1.00
N ASN A 341 0.32 -21.09 1.88
CA ASN A 341 1.24 -22.22 1.76
C ASN A 341 0.51 -23.58 1.81
N ARG A 342 -0.47 -23.71 2.72
CA ARG A 342 -1.33 -24.91 2.77
C ARG A 342 -2.15 -25.07 1.50
N ARG A 343 -2.73 -24.00 0.97
CA ARG A 343 -3.56 -24.04 -0.23
C ARG A 343 -2.75 -24.41 -1.47
N ILE A 344 -1.54 -23.87 -1.60
CA ILE A 344 -0.59 -24.26 -2.65
C ILE A 344 -0.32 -25.76 -2.62
N ALA A 345 0.02 -26.30 -1.44
CA ALA A 345 0.30 -27.72 -1.28
C ALA A 345 -0.94 -28.59 -1.60
N ALA A 346 -2.14 -28.13 -1.21
CA ALA A 346 -3.39 -28.84 -1.47
C ALA A 346 -3.79 -28.83 -2.96
N GLU A 347 -3.54 -27.74 -3.68
CA GLU A 347 -3.83 -27.63 -5.12
C GLU A 347 -2.73 -28.23 -6.02
N GLY A 348 -1.60 -28.66 -5.44
CA GLY A 348 -0.49 -29.25 -6.19
C GLY A 348 0.22 -28.27 -7.13
N VAL A 349 0.09 -26.95 -6.88
CA VAL A 349 0.80 -25.91 -7.64
C VAL A 349 2.22 -25.75 -7.12
N ARG A 350 3.18 -25.43 -8.00
CA ARG A 350 4.60 -25.35 -7.62
C ARG A 350 4.91 -24.11 -6.80
N ASP A 351 4.40 -22.97 -7.22
CA ASP A 351 4.62 -21.68 -6.58
C ASP A 351 3.53 -20.65 -6.94
N VAL A 352 3.57 -19.49 -6.28
CA VAL A 352 2.62 -18.39 -6.51
C VAL A 352 2.58 -17.94 -7.96
N GLY A 353 3.67 -18.08 -8.72
CA GLY A 353 3.69 -17.70 -10.13
C GLY A 353 2.68 -18.46 -10.98
N GLU A 354 2.36 -19.71 -10.64
CA GLU A 354 1.35 -20.50 -11.36
C GLU A 354 -0.09 -20.07 -11.07
N ILE A 355 -0.30 -19.33 -9.97
CA ILE A 355 -1.63 -18.83 -9.63
C ILE A 355 -1.85 -17.42 -10.15
N VAL A 356 -0.79 -16.61 -10.38
CA VAL A 356 -0.94 -15.24 -10.88
C VAL A 356 -1.71 -15.25 -12.20
N GLY A 357 -2.88 -14.60 -12.21
CA GLY A 357 -3.72 -14.48 -13.40
C GLY A 357 -4.47 -15.76 -13.81
N ARG A 358 -4.43 -16.83 -13.00
CA ARG A 358 -5.11 -18.11 -13.31
C ARG A 358 -6.63 -17.98 -13.44
N ALA A 359 -7.23 -17.00 -12.78
CA ALA A 359 -8.65 -16.66 -12.84
C ALA A 359 -8.88 -15.26 -13.45
N ALA A 360 -7.89 -14.78 -14.22
CA ALA A 360 -7.96 -13.48 -14.86
C ALA A 360 -8.88 -13.50 -16.07
#